data_AF-A0A2V8JYA9-F1
#
_entry.id   AF-A0A2V8JYA9-F1
#
_cell.length_a   1.000
_cell.length_b   1.000
_cell.length_c   1.000
_cell.angle_alpha   90.00
_cell.angle_beta   90.00
_cell.angle_gamma   90.00
#
_symmetry.space_group_name_H-M   'P 1'
#
loop_
_entity.id
_entity.type
_entity.pdbx_description
1 polymer ?
#
loop_
_entity_poly.entity_id
_entity_poly.type
_entity_poly.pdbx_seq_one_letter_code
_entity_poly.pdbx_strand_id
1 'polypeptide(L)' 'MTERFRRLNLGNLEIEISIDDPKAYTRPWTVKLRQMLVADTDLLEYYCQENEKDTPHVIGK' A
#
# COMPACT_ATOMS: atom_id res chain seq x y z
N MET A 1 7.91 -8.13 8.54
CA MET A 1 7.79 -7.50 7.20
C MET A 1 9.13 -6.93 6.80
N THR A 2 9.49 -7.05 5.52
CA THR A 2 10.68 -6.43 4.94
C THR A 2 10.36 -5.84 3.58
N GLU A 3 10.74 -4.59 3.36
CA GLU A 3 10.56 -3.89 2.10
C GLU A 3 11.92 -3.60 1.46
N ARG A 4 12.03 -3.78 0.15
CA ARG A 4 13.23 -3.49 -0.64
C ARG A 4 12.88 -2.57 -1.79
N PHE A 5 13.44 -1.36 -1.75
CA PHE A 5 13.20 -0.31 -2.74
C PHE A 5 14.33 -0.28 -3.77
N ARG A 6 13.98 -0.34 -5.05
CA ARG A 6 14.92 -0.26 -6.17
C ARG A 6 14.43 0.73 -7.21
N ARG A 7 15.08 1.89 -7.29
CA ARG A 7 14.84 2.86 -8.37
C ARG A 7 15.48 2.35 -9.65
N LEU A 8 14.65 1.99 -10.64
CA LEU A 8 15.14 1.43 -11.91
C LEU A 8 15.64 2.54 -12.85
N ASN A 9 14.90 3.64 -12.86
CA ASN A 9 15.20 4.85 -13.62
C ASN A 9 14.45 6.03 -12.99
N LEU A 10 14.51 7.21 -13.61
CA LEU A 10 13.87 8.41 -13.08
C LEU A 10 12.37 8.20 -12.81
N GLY A 11 11.68 7.47 -13.69
CA GLY A 11 10.22 7.33 -13.69
C GLY A 11 9.68 6.02 -13.11
N ASN A 12 10.51 5.08 -12.68
CA ASN A 12 10.05 3.76 -12.20
C ASN A 12 10.76 3.35 -10.90
N LEU A 13 9.94 3.02 -9.90
CA LEU A 13 10.36 2.45 -8.63
C LEU A 13 9.80 1.04 -8.50
N GLU A 14 10.66 0.09 -8.18
CA GLU A 14 10.25 -1.27 -7.84
C GLU A 14 10.33 -1.44 -6.32
N ILE A 15 9.28 -2.00 -5.74
CA ILE A 15 9.17 -2.28 -4.31
C ILE A 15 8.88 -3.76 -4.16
N GLU A 16 9.77 -4.49 -3.52
CA GLU A 16 9.53 -5.88 -3.11
C GLU A 16 9.16 -5.89 -1.63
N ILE A 17 8.00 -6.45 -1.31
CA ILE A 17 7.47 -6.54 0.06
C ILE A 17 7.38 -8.02 0.42
N SER A 18 8.07 -8.42 1.48
CA SER A 18 7.97 -9.77 2.05
C SER A 18 7.27 -9.71 3.40
N ILE A 19 6.21 -10.51 3.53
CA ILE A 19 5.42 -10.66 4.75
C ILE A 19 5.69 -12.04 5.32
N ASP A 20 6.15 -12.03 6.57
CA ASP A 20 6.33 -13.20 7.41
C ASP A 20 5.62 -12.89 8.74
N ASP A 21 4.34 -13.23 8.79
CA ASP A 21 3.47 -13.05 9.96
C ASP A 21 2.55 -14.28 10.11
N PRO A 22 2.93 -15.26 10.93
CA PRO A 22 2.15 -16.49 11.13
C PRO A 22 0.88 -16.27 11.96
N LYS A 23 0.71 -15.11 12.62
CA LYS A 23 -0.52 -14.80 13.36
C LYS A 23 -1.64 -14.39 12.40
N ALA A 24 -1.30 -13.70 11.31
CA ALA A 24 -2.24 -13.21 10.33
C ALA A 24 -2.34 -14.10 9.08
N TYR A 25 -1.28 -14.82 8.70
CA TYR A 25 -1.20 -15.55 7.44
C TYR A 25 -0.72 -16.99 7.63
N THR A 26 -1.13 -17.89 6.72
CA THR A 26 -0.83 -19.33 6.78
C THR A 26 0.57 -19.70 6.30
N ARG A 27 1.25 -18.80 5.58
CA ARG A 27 2.63 -18.96 5.10
C ARG A 27 3.24 -17.61 4.74
N PRO A 28 4.58 -17.46 4.78
CA PRO A 28 5.25 -16.28 4.25
C PRO A 28 4.97 -16.10 2.76
N TRP A 29 4.97 -14.85 2.31
CA TRP A 29 4.77 -14.49 0.91
C TRP A 29 5.45 -13.18 0.55
N THR A 30 5.70 -13.01 -0.75
CA THR A 30 6.36 -11.83 -1.30
C THR A 30 5.58 -11.30 -2.49
N VAL A 31 5.42 -9.98 -2.57
CA VAL A 31 4.85 -9.28 -3.72
C VAL A 31 5.83 -8.26 -4.27
N LYS A 32 5.77 -8.03 -5.58
CA LYS A 32 6.49 -6.95 -6.26
C LYS A 32 5.50 -5.92 -6.78
N LEU A 33 5.72 -4.67 -6.40
CA LEU A 33 4.98 -3.51 -6.87
C LEU A 33 5.89 -2.68 -7.78
N ARG A 34 5.35 -2.19 -8.90
CA ARG A 34 6.02 -1.20 -9.73
C ARG A 34 5.24 0.09 -9.67
N GLN A 35 5.84 1.12 -9.08
CA GLN A 35 5.29 2.46 -9.06
C GLN A 35 5.87 3.27 -10.22
N MET A 36 5.00 4.07 -10.84
CA MET A 36 5.36 5.00 -11.91
C MET A 36 5.34 6.42 -11.35
N LEU A 37 6.36 7.20 -11.68
CA LEU A 37 6.40 8.61 -11.35
C LEU A 37 5.36 9.35 -12.18
N VAL A 38 4.42 9.99 -11.50
CA VAL A 38 3.55 11.00 -12.09
C VAL A 38 4.05 12.34 -11.54
N ALA A 39 4.70 13.12 -12.39
CA ALA A 39 5.23 14.43 -12.01
C ALA A 39 4.12 15.49 -12.08
N ASP A 40 4.31 16.61 -11.38
CA ASP A 40 3.42 17.78 -11.43
C ASP A 40 1.95 17.45 -11.10
N THR A 41 1.74 16.47 -10.23
CA THR A 41 0.43 16.08 -9.69
C THR A 41 0.47 16.07 -8.17
N ASP A 42 -0.70 16.22 -7.55
CA ASP A 42 -0.87 16.01 -6.13
C ASP A 42 -0.78 14.52 -5.77
N LEU A 43 -0.46 14.27 -4.49
CA LEU A 43 -0.48 12.93 -3.94
C LEU A 43 -1.91 12.40 -3.99
N LEU A 44 -2.10 11.21 -4.57
CA LEU A 44 -3.40 10.55 -4.56
C LEU A 44 -3.78 10.20 -3.11
N GLU A 45 -4.87 10.80 -2.63
CA GLU A 45 -5.50 10.37 -1.39
C GLU A 45 -6.26 9.07 -1.64
N TYR A 46 -5.92 8.04 -0.88
CA TYR A 46 -6.70 6.81 -0.83
C TYR A 46 -7.18 6.61 0.60
N TYR A 47 -8.48 6.39 0.73
CA TYR A 47 -9.12 6.02 1.99
C TYR A 47 -9.85 4.70 1.75
N CYS A 48 -9.57 3.71 2.59
CA CYS A 48 -10.21 2.41 2.49
C CYS A 48 -11.70 2.56 2.84
N GLN A 49 -12.59 2.41 1.87
CA GLN A 49 -14.05 2.32 2.10
C GLN A 49 -14.56 0.88 2.09
N GLU A 50 -13.70 -0.06 1.73
CA GLU A 50 -14.03 -1.47 1.60
C GLU A 50 -14.35 -2.04 2.99
N ASN A 51 -15.64 -2.26 3.24
CA ASN A 51 -16.21 -2.70 4.53
C ASN A 51 -16.13 -1.65 5.66
N GLU A 52 -16.21 -0.37 5.32
CA GLU A 52 -16.47 0.72 6.28
C GLU A 52 -17.82 0.46 7.01
N LYS A 53 -17.84 0.56 8.35
CA LYS A 53 -19.01 0.28 9.22
C LYS A 53 -19.20 1.29 10.34
N ASP A 54 -18.33 2.28 10.43
CA ASP A 54 -18.26 3.25 11.51
C ASP A 54 -18.98 4.58 11.16
N THR A 55 -19.37 4.78 9.90
CA THR A 55 -20.27 5.88 9.48
C THR A 55 -21.47 6.09 10.43
N PRO A 56 -22.17 5.05 10.95
CA PRO A 56 -23.29 5.23 11.88
C PRO A 56 -22.93 5.87 13.23
N HIS A 57 -21.64 5.88 13.61
CA HIS A 57 -21.18 6.43 14.89
C HIS A 57 -20.67 7.88 14.78
N VAL A 58 -20.76 8.50 13.60
CA VAL A 58 -20.41 9.91 13.42
C VAL A 58 -21.46 10.80 14.10
N ILE A 59 -21.05 11.54 15.14
CA ILE A 59 -21.92 12.46 15.89
C ILE A 59 -21.69 13.90 15.39
N GLY A 60 -22.79 14.57 14.99
CA GLY A 60 -22.77 15.97 14.56
C GLY A 60 -22.66 16.11 13.04
N LYS A 61 -23.81 16.27 12.39
CA LYS A 61 -23.92 16.58 10.97
C LYS A 61 -24.08 18.08 10.78
#